data_AF-A0A8S3SSP6-F1
#
_entry.id   AF-A0A8S3SSP6-F1
#
_cell.length_a   1.000
_cell.length_b   1.000
_cell.length_c   1.000
_cell.angle_alpha   90.00
_cell.angle_beta   90.00
_cell.angle_gamma   90.00
#
_symmetry.space_group_name_H-M   'P 1'
#
loop_
_entity.id
_entity.type
_entity.pdbx_description
1 polymer ?
#
loop_
_entity_poly.entity_id
_entity_poly.type
_entity_poly.pdbx_seq_one_letter_code
_entity_poly.pdbx_strand_id
1 'polypeptide(L)'
;MQLNINKTSFEVPYDGAANPSKTEQNRAGLHGKNGINPVVTNKIFTTFSRPRITYGLEVVKLQQKELNALEIYERKLLKQIQGLPDRCANVAVYALLGTTPITVHIERNSLTTFFNIASHPEFIEHEIARRQLAMKDETSNSWFTHIRIILQKYSLPTAFEIMNNPPSKTLWKKQIDSAINNYWEEYWRDEIEQKKSLKYLNLQELATKHPHNIWKTTQNNIRDISKATIKLDF
;
A
#
# COMPACT_ATOMS: atom_id res chain seq x y z
N MET A 1 45.23 15.55 32.42
CA MET A 1 44.00 15.99 33.10
C MET A 1 42.87 15.10 32.58
N GLN A 2 42.62 13.98 33.27
CA GLN A 2 41.70 12.93 32.81
C GLN A 2 40.28 13.23 33.32
N LEU A 3 39.32 13.27 32.39
CA LEU A 3 37.90 13.47 32.69
C LEU A 3 37.29 12.16 33.22
N ASN A 4 36.87 12.22 34.48
CA ASN A 4 36.20 11.14 35.19
C ASN A 4 34.70 11.18 34.82
N ILE A 5 34.25 10.27 33.95
CA ILE A 5 32.82 10.12 33.61
C ILE A 5 32.27 9.03 34.52
N ASN A 6 31.55 9.45 35.56
CA ASN A 6 30.77 8.56 36.41
C ASN A 6 29.67 7.87 35.57
N LYS A 7 29.80 6.56 35.40
CA LYS A 7 28.72 5.70 34.91
C LYS A 7 27.70 5.51 36.02
N THR A 8 26.60 6.26 35.98
CA THR A 8 25.41 5.97 36.76
C THR A 8 24.61 4.90 36.03
N SER A 9 24.75 3.65 36.47
CA SER A 9 23.92 2.52 36.02
C SER A 9 22.50 2.69 36.56
N PHE A 10 21.57 3.01 35.67
CA PHE A 10 20.13 2.92 35.94
C PHE A 10 19.73 1.44 35.82
N GLU A 11 19.66 0.74 36.94
CA GLU A 11 19.01 -0.57 37.02
C GLU A 11 17.50 -0.35 37.08
N VAL A 12 16.81 -0.65 35.99
CA VAL A 12 15.35 -0.79 35.99
C VAL A 12 15.03 -2.21 36.47
N PRO A 13 14.16 -2.40 37.49
CA PRO A 13 13.79 -3.74 37.94
C PRO A 13 13.08 -4.48 36.80
N TYR A 14 13.64 -5.61 36.39
CA TYR A 14 13.02 -6.53 35.45
C TYR A 14 12.01 -7.37 36.23
N ASP A 15 10.74 -6.97 36.21
CA ASP A 15 9.66 -7.85 36.64
C ASP A 15 9.62 -9.06 35.71
N GLY A 16 9.71 -10.25 36.28
CA GLY A 16 9.79 -11.52 35.58
C GLY A 16 8.58 -11.73 34.67
N ALA A 17 8.78 -11.50 33.37
CA ALA A 17 7.83 -11.92 32.35
C ALA A 17 7.85 -13.44 32.28
N ALA A 18 6.76 -14.04 32.77
CA ALA A 18 6.44 -15.44 32.58
C ALA A 18 6.65 -15.84 31.11
N ASN A 19 7.39 -16.94 30.89
CA ASN A 19 7.51 -17.59 29.60
C ASN A 19 6.10 -17.78 28.99
N PRO A 20 5.74 -17.11 27.87
CA PRO A 20 4.50 -17.41 27.21
C PRO A 20 4.62 -18.81 26.61
N SER A 21 3.89 -19.74 27.22
CA SER A 21 3.68 -21.09 26.71
C SER A 21 3.34 -21.06 25.22
N LYS A 22 3.91 -22.01 24.47
CA LYS A 22 3.77 -22.24 23.01
C LYS A 22 2.32 -22.49 22.50
N THR A 23 1.29 -22.07 23.21
CA THR A 23 -0.12 -22.36 22.95
C THR A 23 -0.97 -21.15 22.55
N GLU A 24 -0.42 -19.93 22.48
CA GLU A 24 -1.18 -18.74 22.04
C GLU A 24 -1.13 -18.45 20.54
N GLN A 25 -0.87 -19.46 19.70
CA GLN A 25 -0.68 -19.22 18.27
C GLN A 25 -1.91 -19.45 17.38
N ASN A 26 -3.01 -20.01 17.89
CA ASN A 26 -4.21 -20.29 17.08
C ASN A 26 -5.49 -19.84 17.77
N ARG A 27 -5.94 -18.61 17.50
CA ARG A 27 -7.36 -18.23 17.63
C ARG A 27 -7.80 -17.47 16.37
N ALA A 28 -8.64 -18.12 15.56
CA ALA A 28 -9.32 -17.56 14.39
C ALA A 28 -10.21 -16.39 14.87
N GLY A 29 -10.21 -15.22 14.25
CA GLY A 29 -10.46 -15.02 12.82
C GLY A 29 -11.90 -14.52 12.70
N LEU A 30 -12.04 -13.19 12.82
CA LEU A 30 -13.18 -12.30 12.56
C LEU A 30 -13.13 -11.23 13.66
N HIS A 31 -12.84 -9.98 13.23
CA HIS A 31 -12.15 -8.93 14.01
C HIS A 31 -10.67 -9.25 14.19
N GLY A 32 -9.79 -8.30 13.86
CA GLY A 32 -8.36 -8.46 14.12
C GLY A 32 -8.18 -8.87 15.58
N LYS A 33 -7.10 -9.56 15.93
CA LYS A 33 -6.79 -10.04 17.30
C LYS A 33 -7.01 -9.01 18.44
N ASN A 34 -7.22 -7.74 18.10
CA ASN A 34 -7.43 -6.57 18.95
C ASN A 34 -8.90 -6.05 19.01
N GLY A 35 -9.89 -6.73 18.40
CA GLY A 35 -11.31 -6.36 18.46
C GLY A 35 -11.75 -5.20 17.55
N ILE A 36 -10.89 -4.77 16.62
CA ILE A 36 -11.16 -3.64 15.70
C ILE A 36 -11.52 -4.17 14.31
N ASN A 37 -12.55 -3.57 13.69
CA ASN A 37 -12.96 -3.87 12.32
C ASN A 37 -11.77 -3.65 11.34
N PRO A 38 -11.46 -4.60 10.44
CA PRO A 38 -10.35 -4.48 9.48
C PRO A 38 -10.38 -3.21 8.63
N VAL A 39 -11.57 -2.70 8.29
CA VAL A 39 -11.74 -1.44 7.55
C VAL A 39 -11.25 -0.25 8.36
N VAL A 40 -11.57 -0.21 9.65
CA VAL A 40 -11.15 0.86 10.57
C VAL A 40 -9.64 0.80 10.79
N THR A 41 -9.10 -0.39 11.04
CA THR A 41 -7.65 -0.57 11.21
C THR A 41 -6.88 -0.22 9.94
N ASN A 42 -7.38 -0.61 8.76
CA ASN A 42 -6.82 -0.18 7.48
C ASN A 42 -6.92 1.34 7.31
N LYS A 43 -8.01 1.98 7.74
CA LYS A 43 -8.13 3.44 7.72
C LYS A 43 -7.08 4.12 8.61
N ILE A 44 -6.83 3.59 9.80
CA ILE A 44 -5.75 4.07 10.69
C ILE A 44 -4.38 3.91 10.01
N PHE A 45 -4.10 2.71 9.48
CA PHE A 45 -2.85 2.44 8.76
C PHE A 45 -2.64 3.40 7.59
N THR A 46 -3.64 3.53 6.72
CA THR A 46 -3.57 4.41 5.54
C THR A 46 -3.48 5.90 5.87
N THR A 47 -4.01 6.32 7.02
CA THR A 47 -4.00 7.74 7.44
C THR A 47 -2.71 8.12 8.16
N PHE A 48 -2.14 7.24 8.99
CA PHE A 48 -1.02 7.61 9.86
C PHE A 48 0.29 6.89 9.54
N SER A 49 0.24 5.60 9.23
CA SER A 49 1.44 4.78 9.04
C SER A 49 1.94 4.83 7.61
N ARG A 50 1.05 4.62 6.63
CA ARG A 50 1.41 4.58 5.21
C ARG A 50 2.10 5.89 4.76
N PRO A 51 1.61 7.10 5.08
CA PRO A 51 2.27 8.33 4.67
C PRO A 51 3.71 8.45 5.20
N ARG A 52 3.96 7.96 6.42
CA ARG A 52 5.31 7.94 7.01
C ARG A 52 6.24 6.95 6.31
N ILE A 53 5.71 5.79 5.92
CA ILE A 53 6.47 4.77 5.18
C ILE A 53 6.81 5.28 3.77
N THR A 54 5.89 5.98 3.11
CA THR A 54 6.07 6.43 1.73
C THR A 54 6.72 7.80 1.59
N TYR A 55 6.99 8.50 2.70
CA TYR A 55 7.51 9.87 2.67
C TYR A 55 8.87 9.95 1.97
N GLY A 56 8.98 10.83 0.96
CA GLY A 56 10.20 11.04 0.19
C GLY A 56 10.43 9.98 -0.90
N LEU A 57 9.66 8.89 -0.93
CA LEU A 57 9.78 7.87 -1.98
C LEU A 57 9.22 8.36 -3.32
N GLU A 58 8.41 9.43 -3.32
CA GLU A 58 7.82 9.99 -4.52
C GLU A 58 8.83 10.61 -5.49
N VAL A 59 10.01 11.01 -5.01
CA VAL A 59 11.12 11.60 -5.80
C VAL A 59 12.29 10.64 -6.04
N VAL A 60 12.22 9.42 -5.48
CA VAL A 60 13.30 8.42 -5.57
C VAL A 60 12.90 7.32 -6.54
N LYS A 61 13.81 6.95 -7.45
CA LYS A 61 13.63 5.76 -8.30
C LYS A 61 14.04 4.52 -7.51
N LEU A 62 13.07 3.83 -6.93
CA LEU A 62 13.28 2.57 -6.22
C LEU A 62 13.55 1.42 -7.20
N GLN A 63 14.42 0.49 -6.79
CA GLN A 63 14.64 -0.76 -7.50
C GLN A 63 13.47 -1.71 -7.27
N GLN A 64 13.21 -2.61 -8.22
CA GLN A 64 12.12 -3.58 -8.09
C GLN A 64 12.23 -4.45 -6.83
N LYS A 65 13.46 -4.77 -6.40
CA LYS A 65 13.70 -5.52 -5.15
C LYS A 65 13.20 -4.76 -3.91
N GLU A 66 13.37 -3.45 -3.88
CA GLU A 66 12.96 -2.58 -2.77
C GLU A 66 11.44 -2.42 -2.76
N LEU A 67 10.83 -2.20 -3.93
CA LEU A 67 9.38 -2.19 -4.09
C LEU A 67 8.75 -3.51 -3.62
N ASN A 68 9.33 -4.65 -4.04
CA ASN A 68 8.87 -5.97 -3.63
C ASN A 68 8.96 -6.16 -2.11
N ALA A 69 10.03 -5.67 -1.46
CA ALA A 69 10.18 -5.75 -0.02
C ALA A 69 9.10 -4.93 0.71
N LEU A 70 8.82 -3.71 0.25
CA LEU A 70 7.76 -2.85 0.78
C LEU A 70 6.37 -3.49 0.62
N GLU A 71 6.09 -4.07 -0.54
CA GLU A 71 4.82 -4.77 -0.75
C GLU A 71 4.71 -6.04 0.09
N ILE A 72 5.78 -6.81 0.28
CA ILE A 72 5.77 -7.98 1.17
C ILE A 72 5.42 -7.54 2.60
N TYR A 73 6.04 -6.46 3.08
CA TYR A 73 5.75 -5.88 4.39
C TYR A 73 4.28 -5.47 4.50
N GLU A 74 3.79 -4.67 3.55
CA GLU A 74 2.39 -4.21 3.56
C GLU A 74 1.41 -5.38 3.48
N ARG A 75 1.63 -6.36 2.61
CA ARG A 75 0.74 -7.53 2.50
C ARG A 75 0.67 -8.33 3.79
N LYS A 76 1.80 -8.54 4.46
CA LYS A 76 1.82 -9.22 5.77
C LYS A 76 0.99 -8.45 6.78
N LEU A 77 1.14 -7.13 6.84
CA LEU A 77 0.35 -6.29 7.72
C LEU A 77 -1.15 -6.32 7.37
N LEU A 78 -1.52 -6.21 6.09
CA LEU A 78 -2.91 -6.26 5.66
C LEU A 78 -3.56 -7.64 5.93
N LYS A 79 -2.79 -8.73 5.81
CA LYS A 79 -3.24 -10.08 6.22
C LYS A 79 -3.50 -10.13 7.71
N GLN A 80 -2.60 -9.58 8.54
CA GLN A 80 -2.79 -9.48 9.99
C GLN A 80 -4.01 -8.64 10.37
N ILE A 81 -4.20 -7.48 9.71
CA ILE A 81 -5.36 -6.60 9.91
C ILE A 81 -6.67 -7.35 9.66
N GLN A 82 -6.71 -8.20 8.62
CA GLN A 82 -7.88 -8.96 8.23
C GLN A 82 -8.01 -10.32 8.94
N GLY A 83 -6.99 -10.76 9.69
CA GLY A 83 -6.94 -12.11 10.25
C GLY A 83 -6.85 -13.22 9.18
N LEU A 84 -6.27 -12.92 8.02
CA LEU A 84 -6.13 -13.87 6.91
C LEU A 84 -4.88 -14.77 7.09
N PRO A 85 -4.93 -16.04 6.66
CA PRO A 85 -3.76 -16.91 6.66
C PRO A 85 -2.63 -16.40 5.76
N ASP A 86 -1.38 -16.75 6.08
CA ASP A 86 -0.21 -16.39 5.27
C ASP A 86 -0.31 -16.90 3.82
N ARG A 87 -0.94 -18.07 3.62
CA ARG A 87 -1.21 -18.66 2.31
C ARG A 87 -2.31 -17.97 1.49
N CYS A 88 -3.01 -16.98 2.06
CA CYS A 88 -4.05 -16.25 1.34
C CYS A 88 -3.47 -15.55 0.10
N ALA A 89 -4.18 -15.65 -1.03
CA ALA A 89 -3.77 -15.04 -2.29
C ALA A 89 -3.67 -13.51 -2.15
N ASN A 90 -2.59 -12.93 -2.68
CA ASN A 90 -2.30 -11.50 -2.52
C ASN A 90 -3.43 -10.60 -3.03
N VAL A 91 -4.05 -10.95 -4.15
CA VAL A 91 -5.16 -10.16 -4.73
C VAL A 91 -6.36 -10.11 -3.79
N ALA A 92 -6.71 -11.23 -3.14
CA ALA A 92 -7.80 -11.25 -2.17
C ALA A 92 -7.55 -10.31 -0.98
N VAL A 93 -6.31 -10.19 -0.51
CA VAL A 93 -5.93 -9.28 0.59
C VAL A 93 -6.27 -7.83 0.26
N TYR A 94 -5.98 -7.41 -0.98
CA TYR A 94 -6.22 -6.05 -1.46
C TYR A 94 -7.69 -5.81 -1.79
N ALA A 95 -8.29 -6.74 -2.54
CA ALA A 95 -9.65 -6.62 -3.04
C ALA A 95 -10.68 -6.65 -1.90
N LEU A 96 -10.46 -7.46 -0.85
CA LEU A 96 -11.34 -7.49 0.32
C LEU A 96 -11.36 -6.15 1.07
N LEU A 97 -10.23 -5.44 1.17
CA LEU A 97 -10.15 -4.14 1.84
C LEU A 97 -10.49 -2.96 0.92
N GLY A 98 -10.62 -3.18 -0.38
CA GLY A 98 -10.74 -2.10 -1.36
C GLY A 98 -9.55 -1.15 -1.29
N THR A 99 -8.33 -1.70 -1.29
CA THR A 99 -7.08 -0.93 -1.18
C THR A 99 -6.07 -1.42 -2.21
N THR A 100 -5.26 -0.52 -2.76
CA THR A 100 -4.21 -0.85 -3.73
C THR A 100 -2.86 -1.12 -3.04
N PRO A 101 -1.92 -1.81 -3.71
CA PRO A 101 -0.55 -1.99 -3.19
C PRO A 101 0.16 -0.67 -2.90
N ILE A 102 1.10 -0.68 -1.94
CA ILE A 102 1.90 0.49 -1.55
C ILE A 102 2.64 1.13 -2.73
N THR A 103 3.09 0.32 -3.69
CA THR A 103 3.73 0.80 -4.94
C THR A 103 2.83 1.78 -5.68
N VAL A 104 1.53 1.51 -5.75
CA VAL A 104 0.54 2.39 -6.41
C VAL A 104 0.43 3.73 -5.70
N HIS A 105 0.57 3.75 -4.37
CA HIS A 105 0.57 4.98 -3.59
C HIS A 105 1.83 5.81 -3.84
N ILE A 106 2.99 5.16 -3.95
CA ILE A 106 4.25 5.82 -4.32
C ILE A 106 4.12 6.41 -5.74
N GLU A 107 3.68 5.62 -6.71
CA GLU A 107 3.47 6.06 -8.10
C GLU A 107 2.50 7.25 -8.19
N ARG A 108 1.37 7.21 -7.47
CA ARG A 108 0.40 8.32 -7.39
C ARG A 108 1.04 9.59 -6.82
N ASN A 109 1.86 9.47 -5.78
CA ASN A 109 2.56 10.61 -5.19
C ASN A 109 3.61 11.15 -6.18
N SER A 110 4.36 10.29 -6.87
CA SER A 110 5.32 10.68 -7.91
C SER A 110 4.67 11.45 -9.04
N LEU A 111 3.52 10.99 -9.55
CA LEU A 111 2.73 11.71 -10.55
C LEU A 111 2.20 13.06 -10.04
N THR A 112 1.82 13.13 -8.76
CA THR A 112 1.38 14.38 -8.13
C THR A 112 2.54 15.38 -8.05
N THR A 113 3.72 14.93 -7.64
CA THR A 113 4.93 15.74 -7.59
C THR A 113 5.33 16.22 -8.99
N PHE A 114 5.32 15.34 -9.98
CA PHE A 114 5.59 15.71 -11.37
C PHE A 114 4.62 16.76 -11.90
N PHE A 115 3.32 16.59 -11.64
CA PHE A 115 2.32 17.58 -12.03
C PHE A 115 2.53 18.94 -11.38
N ASN A 116 2.91 18.97 -10.11
CA ASN A 116 3.25 20.23 -9.44
C ASN A 116 4.44 20.91 -10.13
N ILE A 117 5.47 20.17 -10.53
CA ILE A 117 6.60 20.73 -11.30
C ILE A 117 6.13 21.24 -12.67
N ALA A 118 5.32 20.44 -13.38
CA ALA A 118 4.83 20.79 -14.71
C ALA A 118 3.94 22.04 -14.73
N SER A 119 3.14 22.25 -13.69
CA SER A 119 2.16 23.34 -13.63
C SER A 119 2.74 24.71 -13.30
N HIS A 120 4.02 24.80 -12.93
CA HIS A 120 4.66 26.05 -12.46
C HIS A 120 5.91 26.37 -13.31
N PRO A 121 5.72 26.88 -14.55
CA PRO A 121 6.82 27.18 -15.46
C PRO A 121 7.81 28.25 -14.97
N GLU A 122 7.41 29.04 -13.97
CA GLU A 122 8.24 30.06 -13.32
C GLU A 122 9.35 29.49 -12.42
N PHE A 123 9.25 28.21 -12.03
CA PHE A 123 10.21 27.57 -11.14
C PHE A 123 11.32 26.84 -11.91
N ILE A 124 12.52 26.81 -11.31
CA ILE A 124 13.70 26.17 -11.91
C ILE A 124 13.50 24.67 -12.13
N GLU A 125 12.71 24.03 -11.27
CA GLU A 125 12.34 22.61 -11.35
C GLU A 125 11.64 22.29 -12.67
N HIS A 126 10.81 23.20 -13.19
CA HIS A 126 10.14 23.02 -14.47
C HIS A 126 11.14 22.99 -15.63
N GLU A 127 12.10 23.92 -15.63
CA GLU A 127 13.15 23.95 -16.65
C GLU A 127 14.04 22.70 -16.57
N ILE A 128 14.42 22.29 -15.35
CA ILE A 128 15.17 21.05 -15.11
C ILE A 128 14.38 19.86 -15.65
N ALA A 129 13.09 19.75 -15.34
CA ALA A 129 12.23 18.66 -15.81
C ALA A 129 12.17 18.62 -17.34
N ARG A 130 11.97 19.77 -17.98
CA ARG A 130 11.94 19.88 -19.45
C ARG A 130 13.26 19.41 -20.08
N ARG A 131 14.40 19.85 -19.53
CA ARG A 131 15.74 19.44 -20.01
C ARG A 131 15.98 17.95 -19.79
N GLN A 132 15.67 17.42 -18.60
CA GLN A 132 15.87 16.00 -18.29
C GLN A 132 15.00 15.11 -19.17
N LEU A 133 13.75 15.49 -19.44
CA LEU A 133 12.89 14.79 -20.38
C LEU A 133 13.49 14.84 -21.81
N ALA A 134 14.01 15.96 -22.27
CA ALA A 134 14.61 16.05 -23.61
C ALA A 134 15.91 15.22 -23.76
N MET A 135 16.72 15.15 -22.72
CA MET A 135 18.08 14.57 -22.79
C MET A 135 18.16 13.09 -22.43
N LYS A 136 17.24 12.59 -21.60
CA LYS A 136 17.34 11.23 -21.05
C LYS A 136 16.58 10.22 -21.91
N ASP A 137 17.25 9.12 -22.23
CA ASP A 137 16.65 7.96 -22.85
C ASP A 137 15.80 7.13 -21.86
N GLU A 138 15.10 6.14 -22.40
CA GLU A 138 14.23 5.22 -21.63
C GLU A 138 15.02 4.26 -20.74
N THR A 139 16.32 4.06 -21.01
CA THR A 139 17.18 3.18 -20.20
C THR A 139 17.82 3.90 -19.01
N SER A 140 17.74 5.23 -18.97
CA SER A 140 18.47 6.03 -18.00
C SER A 140 18.01 5.78 -16.56
N ASN A 141 18.94 5.90 -15.62
CA ASN A 141 18.63 5.85 -14.20
C ASN A 141 18.11 7.20 -13.68
N SER A 142 17.03 7.70 -14.28
CA SER A 142 16.43 9.00 -13.95
C SER A 142 15.04 8.83 -13.34
N TRP A 143 14.70 9.70 -12.39
CA TRP A 143 13.33 9.81 -11.89
C TRP A 143 12.34 10.19 -12.99
N PHE A 144 12.73 11.01 -13.96
CA PHE A 144 11.87 11.37 -15.10
C PHE A 144 11.58 10.18 -16.02
N THR A 145 12.53 9.25 -16.17
CA THR A 145 12.29 7.99 -16.87
C THR A 145 11.29 7.13 -16.11
N HIS A 146 11.35 7.11 -14.77
CA HIS A 146 10.34 6.44 -13.95
C HIS A 146 8.94 7.05 -14.14
N ILE A 147 8.82 8.38 -14.18
CA ILE A 147 7.54 9.06 -14.48
C ILE A 147 6.98 8.63 -15.85
N ARG A 148 7.82 8.56 -16.89
CA ARG A 148 7.38 8.08 -18.23
C ARG A 148 6.80 6.67 -18.17
N ILE A 149 7.48 5.76 -17.47
CA ILE A 149 7.03 4.38 -17.29
C ILE A 149 5.67 4.34 -16.56
N ILE A 150 5.50 5.15 -15.52
CA ILE A 150 4.22 5.21 -14.78
C ILE A 150 3.10 5.77 -15.68
N LEU A 151 3.37 6.86 -16.42
CA LEU A 151 2.38 7.44 -17.33
C LEU A 151 1.95 6.43 -18.40
N GLN A 152 2.91 5.70 -18.99
CA GLN A 152 2.64 4.65 -19.97
C GLN A 152 1.85 3.49 -19.35
N LYS A 153 2.24 3.00 -18.17
CA LYS A 153 1.55 1.92 -17.44
C LYS A 153 0.06 2.21 -17.25
N TYR A 154 -0.28 3.45 -16.93
CA TYR A 154 -1.66 3.87 -16.69
C TYR A 154 -2.33 4.50 -17.92
N SER A 155 -1.71 4.45 -19.10
CA SER A 155 -2.23 5.07 -20.33
C SER A 155 -2.61 6.55 -20.14
N LEU A 156 -1.80 7.28 -19.38
CA LEU A 156 -1.95 8.71 -19.11
C LEU A 156 -1.23 9.54 -20.20
N PRO A 157 -1.57 10.85 -20.34
CA PRO A 157 -0.85 11.75 -21.23
C PRO A 157 0.66 11.73 -21.00
N THR A 158 1.44 11.93 -22.06
CA THR A 158 2.90 11.88 -21.97
C THR A 158 3.43 13.02 -21.10
N ALA A 159 4.64 12.84 -20.56
CA ALA A 159 5.28 13.86 -19.74
C ALA A 159 5.40 15.22 -20.47
N PHE A 160 5.65 15.21 -21.78
CA PHE A 160 5.72 16.44 -22.58
C PHE A 160 4.36 17.09 -22.80
N GLU A 161 3.29 16.31 -23.01
CA GLU A 161 1.93 16.84 -23.12
C GLU A 161 1.52 17.55 -21.82
N ILE A 162 1.81 16.93 -20.67
CA ILE A 162 1.52 17.51 -19.34
C ILE A 162 2.33 18.79 -19.11
N MET A 163 3.61 18.83 -19.51
CA MET A 163 4.45 20.01 -19.36
C MET A 163 4.00 21.18 -20.25
N ASN A 164 3.56 20.89 -21.47
CA ASN A 164 3.15 21.93 -22.43
C ASN A 164 1.73 22.46 -22.17
N ASN A 165 0.82 21.59 -21.71
CA ASN A 165 -0.57 21.93 -21.45
C ASN A 165 -1.06 21.21 -20.18
N PRO A 166 -0.66 21.69 -18.98
CA PRO A 166 -1.01 21.04 -17.74
C PRO A 166 -2.53 21.10 -17.51
N PRO A 167 -3.21 19.97 -17.25
CA PRO A 167 -4.63 19.98 -16.91
C PRO A 167 -4.86 20.69 -15.58
N SER A 168 -6.11 21.05 -15.27
CA SER A 168 -6.43 21.59 -13.95
C SER A 168 -6.15 20.54 -12.86
N LYS A 169 -5.74 20.98 -11.66
CA LYS A 169 -5.43 20.08 -10.53
C LYS A 169 -6.57 19.10 -10.22
N THR A 170 -7.81 19.55 -10.30
CA THR A 170 -9.00 18.70 -10.07
C THR A 170 -9.18 17.67 -11.17
N LEU A 171 -9.02 18.08 -12.44
CA LEU A 171 -9.10 17.17 -13.59
C LEU A 171 -7.98 16.11 -13.52
N TRP A 172 -6.76 16.54 -13.23
CA TRP A 172 -5.59 15.67 -13.11
C TRP A 172 -5.78 14.59 -12.05
N LYS A 173 -6.22 14.97 -10.86
CA LYS A 173 -6.53 14.01 -9.78
C LYS A 173 -7.58 12.99 -10.22
N LYS A 174 -8.65 13.44 -10.87
CA LYS A 174 -9.71 12.56 -11.38
C LYS A 174 -9.17 11.59 -12.45
N GLN A 175 -8.32 12.07 -13.36
CA GLN A 175 -7.68 11.26 -14.40
C GLN A 175 -6.77 10.19 -13.81
N ILE A 176 -5.85 10.57 -12.90
CA ILE A 176 -4.99 9.60 -12.21
C ILE A 176 -5.84 8.56 -11.48
N ASP A 177 -6.82 9.00 -10.69
CA ASP A 177 -7.63 8.09 -9.90
C ASP A 177 -8.37 7.12 -10.82
N SER A 178 -9.00 7.59 -11.90
CA SER A 178 -9.70 6.73 -12.85
C SER A 178 -8.76 5.74 -13.52
N ALA A 179 -7.62 6.20 -14.04
CA ALA A 179 -6.65 5.36 -14.77
C ALA A 179 -6.06 4.26 -13.88
N ILE A 180 -5.66 4.62 -12.66
CA ILE A 180 -5.13 3.65 -11.68
C ILE A 180 -6.21 2.63 -11.31
N ASN A 181 -7.43 3.04 -10.99
CA ASN A 181 -8.46 2.09 -10.59
C ASN A 181 -8.81 1.14 -11.73
N ASN A 182 -8.99 1.64 -12.95
CA ASN A 182 -9.31 0.82 -14.11
C ASN A 182 -8.24 -0.25 -14.34
N TYR A 183 -6.95 0.14 -14.33
CA TYR A 183 -5.83 -0.78 -14.49
C TYR A 183 -5.86 -1.89 -13.41
N TRP A 184 -6.06 -1.52 -12.14
CA TRP A 184 -6.03 -2.48 -11.04
C TRP A 184 -7.28 -3.35 -10.95
N GLU A 185 -8.44 -2.84 -11.36
CA GLU A 185 -9.67 -3.63 -11.47
C GLU A 185 -9.56 -4.71 -12.54
N GLU A 186 -8.99 -4.37 -13.70
CA GLU A 186 -8.69 -5.33 -14.77
C GLU A 186 -7.66 -6.35 -14.31
N TYR A 187 -6.52 -5.89 -13.76
CA TYR A 187 -5.48 -6.77 -13.25
C TYR A 187 -5.98 -7.75 -12.17
N TRP A 188 -6.82 -7.29 -11.23
CA TRP A 188 -7.39 -8.16 -10.20
C TRP A 188 -8.39 -9.16 -10.77
N ARG A 189 -9.20 -8.76 -11.75
CA ARG A 189 -10.15 -9.65 -12.43
C ARG A 189 -9.40 -10.80 -13.08
N ASP A 190 -8.38 -10.51 -13.87
CA ASP A 190 -7.56 -11.51 -14.56
C ASP A 190 -6.90 -12.47 -13.56
N GLU A 191 -6.31 -11.94 -12.50
CA GLU A 191 -5.64 -12.75 -11.47
C GLU A 191 -6.60 -13.67 -10.70
N ILE A 192 -7.85 -13.24 -10.48
CA ILE A 192 -8.87 -14.05 -9.80
C ILE A 192 -9.38 -15.16 -10.72
N GLU A 193 -9.64 -14.85 -11.99
CA GLU A 193 -10.06 -15.84 -13.00
C GLU A 193 -9.02 -16.96 -13.17
N GLN A 194 -7.73 -16.62 -13.12
CA GLN A 194 -6.64 -17.60 -13.21
C GLN A 194 -6.50 -18.47 -11.95
N LYS A 195 -7.03 -18.04 -10.80
CA LYS A 195 -6.82 -18.69 -9.50
C LYS A 195 -8.04 -19.47 -9.03
N LYS A 196 -8.00 -20.79 -9.20
CA LYS A 196 -9.05 -21.72 -8.71
C LYS A 196 -9.39 -21.56 -7.24
N SER A 197 -8.44 -21.14 -6.40
CA SER A 197 -8.66 -20.90 -4.96
C SER A 197 -9.55 -19.69 -4.68
N LEU A 198 -9.76 -18.80 -5.65
CA LEU A 198 -10.55 -17.58 -5.55
C LEU A 198 -11.92 -17.68 -6.23
N LYS A 199 -12.31 -18.87 -6.73
CA LYS A 199 -13.58 -19.08 -7.45
C LYS A 199 -14.85 -18.71 -6.68
N TYR A 200 -14.76 -18.61 -5.35
CA TYR A 200 -15.88 -18.23 -4.47
C TYR A 200 -15.87 -16.75 -4.09
N LEU A 201 -14.84 -16.00 -4.51
CA LEU A 201 -14.80 -14.56 -4.29
C LEU A 201 -15.64 -13.89 -5.38
N ASN A 202 -16.73 -13.23 -4.99
CA ASN A 202 -17.62 -12.57 -5.94
C ASN A 202 -16.94 -11.34 -6.54
N LEU A 203 -16.51 -11.44 -7.80
CA LEU A 203 -15.86 -10.38 -8.55
C LEU A 203 -16.70 -9.11 -8.70
N GLN A 204 -18.02 -9.24 -8.74
CA GLN A 204 -18.93 -8.10 -8.94
C GLN A 204 -18.97 -7.16 -7.72
N GLU A 205 -18.50 -7.63 -6.56
CA GLU A 205 -18.46 -6.86 -5.32
C GLU A 205 -17.06 -6.29 -4.99
N LEU A 206 -16.06 -6.54 -5.84
CA LEU A 206 -14.69 -6.06 -5.62
C LEU A 206 -14.52 -4.70 -6.30
N ALA A 207 -14.36 -3.65 -5.48
CA ALA A 207 -14.01 -2.33 -5.97
C ALA A 207 -12.66 -1.90 -5.37
N THR A 208 -11.81 -1.27 -6.18
CA THR A 208 -10.51 -0.72 -5.74
C THR A 208 -10.60 0.36 -4.65
N LYS A 209 -11.81 0.86 -4.38
CA LYS A 209 -12.09 1.95 -3.43
C LYS A 209 -12.96 1.56 -2.23
N HIS A 210 -13.63 0.43 -2.30
CA HIS A 210 -14.63 0.06 -1.31
C HIS A 210 -14.31 -1.31 -0.73
N PRO A 211 -14.22 -1.42 0.61
CA PRO A 211 -14.10 -2.72 1.24
C PRO A 211 -15.29 -3.62 0.87
N HIS A 212 -14.99 -4.90 0.68
CA HIS A 212 -15.99 -5.91 0.40
C HIS A 212 -17.03 -5.97 1.53
N ASN A 213 -18.28 -6.26 1.17
CA ASN A 213 -19.42 -6.25 2.10
C ASN A 213 -19.27 -7.26 3.26
N ILE A 214 -18.41 -8.26 3.09
CA ILE A 214 -18.06 -9.20 4.16
C ILE A 214 -17.66 -8.46 5.45
N TRP A 215 -16.94 -7.35 5.36
CA TRP A 215 -16.52 -6.58 6.55
C TRP A 215 -17.65 -5.80 7.23
N LYS A 216 -18.80 -5.64 6.56
CA LYS A 216 -20.03 -5.08 7.16
C LYS A 216 -20.83 -6.16 7.88
N THR A 217 -20.87 -7.37 7.33
CA THR A 217 -21.67 -8.48 7.87
C THR A 217 -20.96 -9.23 9.00
N THR A 218 -19.64 -9.16 9.06
CA THR A 218 -18.85 -9.74 10.14
C THR A 218 -18.99 -8.89 11.40
N GLN A 219 -20.07 -9.08 12.14
CA GLN A 219 -20.30 -8.46 13.45
C GLN A 219 -19.49 -9.16 14.55
N ASN A 220 -19.28 -8.47 15.67
CA ASN A 220 -18.58 -8.96 16.89
C ASN A 220 -19.42 -10.03 17.61
N ASN A 221 -19.88 -11.07 16.91
CA ASN A 221 -20.56 -12.18 17.56
C ASN A 221 -19.51 -13.13 18.16
N ILE A 222 -19.24 -12.94 19.46
CA ILE A 222 -18.31 -13.75 20.25
C ILE A 222 -18.58 -15.26 20.08
N ARG A 223 -19.84 -15.67 19.86
CA ARG A 223 -20.23 -17.07 19.64
C ARG A 223 -19.79 -17.62 18.29
N ASP A 224 -19.78 -16.80 17.25
CA ASP A 224 -19.34 -17.24 15.91
C ASP A 224 -17.80 -17.31 15.86
N ILE A 225 -17.13 -16.39 16.55
CA ILE A 225 -15.67 -16.39 16.75
C ILE A 225 -15.24 -17.64 17.52
N SER A 226 -15.93 -17.97 18.63
CA SER A 226 -15.60 -19.17 19.41
C SER A 226 -15.82 -20.46 18.61
N LYS A 227 -16.91 -20.58 17.85
CA LYS A 227 -17.18 -21.72 16.95
C LYS A 227 -16.15 -21.86 15.83
N ALA A 228 -15.68 -20.75 15.25
CA ALA A 228 -14.64 -20.78 14.22
C ALA A 228 -13.28 -21.21 14.79
N THR A 229 -13.00 -20.87 16.05
CA THR A 229 -11.74 -21.18 16.74
C THR A 229 -11.61 -22.68 17.07
N ILE A 230 -12.71 -23.36 17.36
CA ILE A 230 -12.71 -24.79 17.75
C ILE A 230 -12.34 -25.74 16.58
N LYS A 231 -12.33 -25.27 15.33
CA LYS A 231 -12.06 -26.12 14.15
C LYS A 231 -10.60 -26.12 13.66
N LEU A 232 -9.65 -25.57 14.42
CA LEU A 232 -8.22 -25.58 14.09
C LEU A 232 -7.46 -26.67 14.84
N ASP A 233 -7.94 -27.91 14.76
CA ASP A 233 -7.14 -29.10 15.09
C ASP A 233 -6.93 -29.91 13.80
N PHE A 234 -5.87 -29.59 13.05
CA PHE A 234 -5.21 -30.46 12.06
C PHE A 234 -3.73 -30.13 12.02
#